data_AF-A0A382W1F0-F1
#
_entry.id   AF-A0A382W1F0-F1
#
_cell.length_a   1.000
_cell.length_b   1.000
_cell.length_c   1.000
_cell.angle_alpha   90.00
_cell.angle_beta   90.00
_cell.angle_gamma   90.00
#
_symmetry.space_group_name_H-M   'P 1'
#
loop_
_entity.id
_entity.type
_entity.pdbx_description
1 polymer ?
#
loop_
_entity_poly.entity_id
_entity_poly.type
_entity_poly.pdbx_seq_one_letter_code
_entity_poly.pdbx_strand_id
1 'polypeptide(L)'
;MFFRQHKRLFFLVIIVIVLSILTLYFQQIKLEELRTELAKVELQNVRVGAGTSKGKLGTAIFGVIQNNGEHTIKIATMNVNFIGEDGKFSKVHKFFPVNNYSFSDSLPLEPGQSKE
;
A
#
# COMPACT_ATOMS: atom_id res chain seq x y z
N MET A 1 45.27 30.47 10.18
CA MET A 1 45.54 29.01 10.07
C MET A 1 44.28 28.13 10.20
N PHE A 2 43.11 28.69 10.59
CA PHE A 2 41.85 27.97 10.84
C PHE A 2 41.18 27.39 9.56
N PHE A 3 41.26 28.09 8.42
CA PHE A 3 40.57 27.71 7.18
C PHE A 3 41.10 26.43 6.49
N ARG A 4 42.31 25.95 6.79
CA ARG A 4 42.87 24.77 6.11
C ARG A 4 42.35 23.45 6.71
N GLN A 5 42.03 23.41 8.00
CA GLN A 5 41.52 22.20 8.67
C GLN A 5 40.01 22.00 8.47
N HIS A 6 39.22 23.08 8.39
CA HIS A 6 37.76 22.96 8.23
C HIS A 6 37.28 22.71 6.80
N LYS A 7 38.13 22.91 5.77
CA LYS A 7 37.78 22.61 4.37
C LYS A 7 37.32 21.16 4.18
N ARG A 8 37.99 20.21 4.82
CA ARG A 8 37.66 18.77 4.71
C ARG A 8 36.31 18.46 5.35
N LEU A 9 36.00 19.09 6.49
CA LEU A 9 34.71 18.98 7.16
C LEU A 9 33.59 19.62 6.32
N PHE A 10 33.86 20.77 5.70
CA PHE A 10 32.91 21.46 4.82
C PHE A 10 32.55 20.61 3.59
N PHE A 11 33.53 20.00 2.93
CA PHE A 11 33.28 19.08 1.82
C PHE A 11 32.48 17.84 2.27
N LEU A 12 32.77 17.28 3.45
CA LEU A 12 32.00 16.17 4.00
C LEU A 12 30.54 16.54 4.23
N VAL A 13 30.26 17.73 4.78
CA VAL A 13 28.89 18.22 4.99
C VAL A 13 28.16 18.35 3.65
N ILE A 14 28.80 18.93 2.63
CA ILE A 14 28.21 19.04 1.29
C ILE A 14 27.91 17.65 0.71
N ILE A 15 28.84 16.71 0.82
CA ILE A 15 28.65 15.34 0.32
C ILE A 15 27.44 14.69 1.00
N VAL A 16 27.31 14.82 2.32
CA VAL A 16 26.16 14.27 3.06
C VAL A 16 24.85 14.92 2.62
N ILE A 17 24.83 16.23 2.39
CA ILE A 17 23.64 16.94 1.90
C ILE A 17 23.25 16.44 0.51
N VAL A 18 24.22 16.34 -0.41
CA VAL A 18 23.98 15.84 -1.78
C VAL A 18 23.46 14.40 -1.76
N LEU A 19 24.07 13.53 -0.96
CA LEU A 19 23.61 12.14 -0.80
C LEU A 19 22.21 12.07 -0.21
N SER A 20 21.88 12.93 0.75
CA SER A 20 20.55 13.00 1.37
C SER A 20 19.48 13.45 0.38
N ILE A 21 19.78 14.46 -0.45
CA ILE A 21 18.86 14.90 -1.50
C ILE A 21 18.63 13.79 -2.53
N LEU A 22 19.71 13.10 -2.93
CA LEU A 22 19.63 12.02 -3.90
C LEU A 22 18.80 10.83 -3.38
N THR A 23 18.97 10.45 -2.11
CA THR A 23 18.18 9.37 -1.50
C THR A 23 16.70 9.73 -1.41
N LEU A 24 16.38 10.97 -1.01
CA LEU A 24 15.00 11.46 -0.98
C LEU A 24 14.37 11.45 -2.38
N TYR A 25 15.12 11.86 -3.40
CA TYR A 25 14.66 11.84 -4.79
C TYR A 25 14.31 10.42 -5.27
N PHE A 26 15.22 9.46 -5.06
CA PHE A 26 14.95 8.06 -5.42
C PHE A 26 13.80 7.44 -4.63
N GLN A 27 13.60 7.84 -3.37
CA GLN A 27 12.46 7.39 -2.57
C GLN A 27 11.13 7.89 -3.16
N GLN A 28 11.08 9.14 -3.65
CA GLN A 28 9.87 9.69 -4.27
C GLN A 28 9.51 8.94 -5.55
N ILE A 29 10.48 8.67 -6.43
CA ILE A 29 10.25 7.91 -7.67
C ILE A 29 9.68 6.52 -7.35
N LYS A 30 10.31 5.77 -6.43
CA LYS A 30 9.82 4.45 -6.04
C LYS A 30 8.42 4.50 -5.45
N LEU A 31 8.11 5.53 -4.68
CA LEU A 31 6.80 5.69 -4.07
C LEU A 31 5.73 6.00 -5.13
N GLU A 32 6.08 6.76 -6.16
CA GLU A 32 5.20 7.04 -7.30
C GLU A 32 4.99 5.80 -8.19
N GLU A 33 6.04 5.02 -8.45
CA GLU A 33 5.94 3.71 -9.10
C GLU A 33 4.98 2.79 -8.35
N LEU A 34 5.17 2.62 -7.03
CA LEU A 34 4.31 1.78 -6.20
C LEU A 34 2.86 2.27 -6.17
N ARG A 35 2.63 3.59 -6.14
CA ARG A 35 1.27 4.16 -6.22
C ARG A 35 0.62 3.89 -7.56
N THR A 36 1.38 3.99 -8.65
CA THR A 36 0.91 3.74 -10.00
C THR A 36 0.54 2.27 -10.16
N GLU A 37 1.36 1.35 -9.65
CA GLU A 37 1.07 -0.08 -9.63
C GLU A 37 -0.15 -0.40 -8.76
N LEU A 38 -0.30 0.25 -7.60
CA LEU A 38 -1.47 0.08 -6.75
C LEU A 38 -2.75 0.61 -7.42
N ALA A 39 -2.66 1.66 -8.24
CA ALA A 39 -3.79 2.16 -9.02
C ALA A 39 -4.26 1.18 -10.12
N LYS A 40 -3.43 0.21 -10.49
CA LYS A 40 -3.79 -0.88 -11.41
C LYS A 40 -4.46 -2.07 -10.69
N VAL A 41 -4.61 -2.01 -9.37
CA VAL A 41 -5.36 -3.02 -8.61
C VAL A 41 -6.83 -2.68 -8.70
N GLU A 42 -7.62 -3.62 -9.21
CA GLU A 42 -9.04 -3.44 -9.40
C GLU A 42 -9.83 -4.27 -8.38
N LEU A 43 -10.96 -3.72 -7.94
CA LEU A 43 -11.90 -4.38 -7.06
C LEU A 43 -13.27 -4.42 -7.73
N GLN A 44 -13.82 -5.61 -7.89
CA GLN A 44 -15.10 -5.84 -8.57
C GLN A 44 -16.10 -6.50 -7.64
N ASN A 45 -17.38 -6.17 -7.82
CA ASN A 45 -18.51 -6.77 -7.08
C ASN A 45 -18.34 -6.73 -5.56
N VAL A 46 -17.71 -5.67 -5.05
CA VAL A 46 -17.38 -5.53 -3.63
C VAL A 46 -18.65 -5.35 -2.81
N ARG A 47 -18.82 -6.20 -1.80
CA ARG A 47 -19.88 -6.12 -0.80
C ARG A 47 -19.32 -6.31 0.60
N VAL A 48 -19.90 -5.60 1.55
CA VAL A 48 -19.65 -5.82 2.98
C VAL A 48 -20.77 -6.70 3.51
N GLY A 49 -20.41 -7.84 4.08
CA GLY A 49 -21.36 -8.80 4.62
C GLY A 49 -20.93 -9.36 5.97
N ALA A 50 -21.83 -10.07 6.64
CA ALA A 50 -21.48 -10.91 7.77
C ALA A 50 -21.06 -12.29 7.26
N GLY A 51 -19.97 -12.83 7.80
CA GLY A 51 -19.48 -14.16 7.48
C GLY A 51 -18.76 -14.79 8.66
N THR A 52 -18.51 -16.09 8.56
CA THR A 52 -17.76 -16.83 9.58
C THR A 52 -16.40 -17.21 9.01
N SER A 53 -15.32 -16.67 9.59
CA SER A 53 -13.96 -17.05 9.25
C SER A 53 -13.32 -17.74 10.44
N LYS A 54 -12.76 -18.94 10.23
CA LYS A 54 -12.14 -19.77 11.28
C LYS A 54 -13.02 -19.94 12.54
N GLY A 55 -14.33 -20.11 12.35
CA GLY A 55 -15.30 -20.30 13.43
C GLY A 55 -15.74 -19.03 14.16
N LYS A 56 -15.29 -17.84 13.74
CA LYS A 56 -15.73 -16.55 14.31
C LYS A 56 -16.62 -15.80 13.34
N LEU A 57 -17.83 -15.45 13.80
CA LEU A 57 -18.73 -14.57 13.07
C LEU A 57 -18.18 -13.13 13.11
N GLY A 58 -18.14 -12.47 11.96
CA GLY A 58 -17.70 -11.08 11.86
C GLY A 58 -18.12 -10.45 10.54
N THR A 59 -17.78 -9.18 10.37
CA THR A 59 -17.95 -8.47 9.10
C THR A 59 -16.75 -8.75 8.20
N ALA A 60 -17.00 -9.06 6.93
CA ALA A 60 -15.98 -9.29 5.93
C ALA A 60 -16.30 -8.52 4.63
N ILE A 61 -15.27 -8.31 3.82
CA ILE A 61 -15.42 -7.85 2.45
C ILE A 61 -15.43 -9.08 1.55
N PHE A 62 -16.39 -9.13 0.64
CA PHE A 62 -16.47 -10.13 -0.41
C PHE A 62 -16.44 -9.43 -1.76
N GLY A 63 -15.85 -10.05 -2.77
CA GLY A 63 -15.72 -9.51 -4.10
C GLY A 63 -14.48 -10.07 -4.77
N VAL A 64 -14.17 -9.59 -5.96
CA VAL A 64 -12.97 -10.00 -6.69
C VAL A 64 -11.93 -8.91 -6.59
N ILE A 65 -10.71 -9.28 -6.21
CA ILE A 65 -9.53 -8.44 -6.33
C ILE A 65 -8.69 -8.92 -7.53
N GLN A 66 -8.36 -8.00 -8.42
CA GLN A 66 -7.57 -8.27 -9.62
C GLN A 66 -6.32 -7.40 -9.63
N ASN A 67 -5.16 -8.03 -9.88
CA ASN A 67 -3.89 -7.34 -10.00
C ASN A 67 -3.56 -7.10 -11.47
N ASN A 68 -3.88 -5.91 -12.00
CA ASN A 68 -3.46 -5.52 -13.35
C ASN A 68 -2.08 -4.84 -13.36
N GLY A 69 -1.35 -4.88 -12.24
CA GLY A 69 0.02 -4.38 -12.12
C GLY A 69 1.07 -5.45 -12.44
N GLU A 70 2.33 -5.03 -12.43
CA GLU A 70 3.52 -5.83 -12.75
C GLU A 70 4.16 -6.46 -11.49
N HIS A 71 3.63 -6.15 -10.31
CA HIS A 71 4.19 -6.60 -9.04
C HIS A 71 3.24 -7.50 -8.26
N THR A 72 3.78 -8.56 -7.65
CA THR A 72 3.01 -9.45 -6.77
C THR A 72 2.58 -8.71 -5.49
N ILE A 73 1.28 -8.79 -5.16
CA ILE A 73 0.71 -8.17 -3.97
C ILE A 73 0.63 -9.21 -2.86
N LYS A 74 1.49 -9.08 -1.85
CA LYS A 74 1.58 -10.03 -0.72
C LYS A 74 0.65 -9.66 0.44
N ILE A 75 0.56 -8.37 0.75
CA ILE A 75 -0.28 -7.84 1.82
C ILE A 75 -0.96 -6.57 1.30
N ALA A 76 -2.26 -6.45 1.54
CA ALA A 76 -3.05 -5.28 1.27
C ALA A 76 -3.65 -4.70 2.55
N THR A 77 -4.03 -3.43 2.46
CA THR A 77 -4.91 -2.75 3.40
C THR A 77 -6.17 -2.39 2.66
N MET A 78 -7.32 -2.84 3.13
CA MET A 78 -8.61 -2.47 2.57
C MET A 78 -9.33 -1.51 3.51
N ASN A 79 -9.64 -0.30 3.03
CA ASN A 79 -10.39 0.69 3.79
C ASN A 79 -11.81 0.80 3.22
N VAL A 80 -12.80 0.63 4.09
CA VAL A 80 -14.21 0.85 3.75
C VAL A 80 -14.65 2.15 4.42
N ASN A 81 -14.96 3.15 3.60
CA ASN A 81 -15.52 4.41 4.04
C ASN A 81 -17.04 4.32 3.96
N PHE A 82 -17.71 4.38 5.10
CA PHE A 82 -19.16 4.47 5.17
C PHE A 82 -19.56 5.93 4.96
N ILE A 83 -20.45 6.17 4.01
CA ILE A 83 -20.98 7.48 3.67
C ILE A 83 -22.38 7.58 4.27
N GLY A 84 -22.65 8.64 5.03
CA GLY A 84 -23.98 8.93 5.59
C GLY A 84 -24.94 9.48 4.55
N GLU A 85 -26.21 9.63 4.92
CA GLU A 85 -27.26 10.18 4.03
C GLU A 85 -26.97 11.61 3.56
N ASP A 86 -26.16 12.36 4.31
CA ASP A 86 -25.71 13.71 3.96
C ASP A 86 -24.51 13.73 3.00
N GLY A 87 -24.08 12.56 2.51
CA GLY A 87 -22.93 12.41 1.62
C GLY A 87 -21.58 12.55 2.32
N LYS A 88 -21.53 12.71 3.66
CA LYS A 88 -20.28 12.82 4.40
C LYS A 88 -19.79 11.47 4.88
N PHE A 89 -18.48 11.35 5.06
CA PHE A 89 -17.88 10.18 5.69
C PHE A 89 -18.35 10.07 7.14
N SER A 90 -19.10 9.01 7.45
CA SER A 90 -19.59 8.74 8.81
C SER A 90 -18.60 7.90 9.61
N LYS A 91 -17.92 6.94 8.95
CA LYS A 91 -16.98 6.02 9.60
C LYS A 91 -16.03 5.40 8.58
N VAL A 92 -14.81 5.08 9.02
CA VAL A 92 -13.86 4.26 8.25
C VAL A 92 -13.62 2.96 9.00
N HIS A 93 -13.72 1.84 8.30
CA HIS A 93 -13.27 0.53 8.81
C HIS A 93 -12.08 0.04 8.01
N LYS A 94 -11.01 -0.31 8.70
CA LYS A 94 -9.75 -0.76 8.11
C LYS A 94 -9.60 -2.27 8.30
N PHE A 95 -9.53 -2.99 7.19
CA PHE A 95 -9.15 -4.39 7.15
C PHE A 95 -7.64 -4.47 6.88
N PHE A 96 -6.87 -4.84 7.91
CA PHE A 96 -5.43 -5.03 7.83
C PHE A 96 -4.92 -6.02 8.89
N PRO A 97 -3.95 -6.89 8.56
CA PRO A 97 -3.44 -7.17 7.22
C PRO A 97 -4.41 -8.03 6.40
N VAL A 98 -4.58 -7.71 5.12
CA VAL A 98 -5.23 -8.61 4.16
C VAL A 98 -4.13 -9.33 3.39
N ASN A 99 -3.87 -10.58 3.75
CA ASN A 99 -2.84 -11.41 3.12
C ASN A 99 -3.38 -12.76 2.64
N ASN A 100 -4.69 -12.98 2.83
CA ASN A 100 -5.42 -14.12 2.32
C ASN A 100 -6.55 -13.59 1.45
N TYR A 101 -6.31 -13.51 0.15
CA TYR A 101 -7.24 -12.89 -0.82
C TYR A 101 -8.36 -13.83 -1.25
N SER A 102 -8.23 -15.13 -1.00
CA SER A 102 -9.27 -16.12 -1.27
C SER A 102 -9.28 -17.19 -0.19
N PHE A 103 -10.48 -17.61 0.25
CA PHE A 103 -10.61 -18.71 1.20
C PHE A 103 -10.07 -20.04 0.65
N SER A 104 -10.15 -20.24 -0.66
CA SER A 104 -9.65 -21.42 -1.38
C SER A 104 -8.18 -21.33 -1.78
N ASP A 105 -7.66 -20.12 -1.99
CA ASP A 105 -6.27 -19.89 -2.39
C ASP A 105 -5.63 -18.72 -1.64
N SER A 106 -4.89 -19.06 -0.59
CA SER A 106 -4.22 -18.10 0.28
C SER A 106 -2.86 -17.59 -0.21
N LEU A 107 -2.47 -17.90 -1.45
CA LEU A 107 -1.23 -17.38 -2.00
C LEU A 107 -1.31 -15.85 -2.26
N PRO A 108 -0.17 -15.17 -2.39
CA PRO A 108 -0.13 -13.79 -2.88
C PRO A 108 -0.85 -13.62 -4.22
N LEU A 109 -1.22 -12.38 -4.55
CA LEU A 109 -1.87 -12.05 -5.82
C LEU A 109 -0.79 -11.67 -6.86
N GLU A 110 -0.48 -12.58 -7.77
CA GLU A 110 0.53 -12.36 -8.81
C GLU A 110 0.01 -11.40 -9.92
N PRO A 111 0.90 -10.82 -10.74
CA PRO A 111 0.50 -10.04 -11.91
C PRO A 111 -0.50 -10.79 -12.81
N GLY A 112 -1.58 -10.12 -13.19
CA GLY A 112 -2.64 -10.67 -14.04
C GLY A 112 -3.60 -11.64 -13.34
N GLN A 113 -3.40 -11.94 -12.05
CA GLN A 113 -4.31 -12.82 -11.31
C GLN A 113 -5.50 -12.07 -10.72
N SER A 114 -6.60 -12.81 -10.56
CA SER A 114 -7.79 -12.40 -9.82
C SER A 114 -8.15 -13.43 -8.75
N LYS A 115 -8.63 -12.98 -7.59
CA LYS A 115 -9.05 -13.84 -6.48
C LYS A 115 -10.38 -13.36 -5.88
N GLU A 116 -11.21 -14.32 -5.43
CA GLU A 116 -12.49 -14.13 -4.73
C GLU A 116 -12.44 -14.69 -3.30
#